data_AF-A0A6G2U6T7-F1
#
_entry.id   AF-A0A6G2U6T7-F1
#
_cell.length_a   1.000
_cell.length_b   1.000
_cell.length_c   1.000
_cell.angle_alpha   90.00
_cell.angle_beta   90.00
_cell.angle_gamma   90.00
#
_symmetry.space_group_name_H-M   'P 1'
#
loop_
_entity.id
_entity.type
_entity.pdbx_description
1 polymer ?
#
loop_
_entity_poly.entity_id
_entity_poly.type
_entity_poly.pdbx_seq_one_letter_code
_entity_poly.pdbx_strand_id
1 'polypeptide(L)'
;MTVHPSLQSSIDAWTHSIEAIVELVKPLVESEWSVATDLPGWSVRDVVSHIIGVECEMLGDPRPIHTLPRDLYHVRSEFARRMEVQVDVRRHHTALEMVSELEYTVIRRSRQLRNETRKPDAEMRSPLGEDRTLEFVLQQRAFDVWVHEQDLRRVLGKPGNLDSPGAYLTRDLLVKALPVVVAKRAQAPADSAVVFDVSGPLEFLRTVRVNAEGRATVDGSVSLGPTVTLALDWDTFVQLACGRVRPAAVAERVKVDGDHELAAAILDQLAVTP
;
A
#
# COMPACT_ATOMS: atom_id res chain seq x y z
N MET A 1 24.64 -16.63 -2.26
CA MET A 1 23.75 -17.64 -1.64
C MET A 1 22.34 -17.16 -1.87
N THR A 2 21.54 -17.89 -2.66
CA THR A 2 20.18 -17.50 -3.01
C THR A 2 19.28 -17.56 -1.77
N VAL A 3 18.90 -16.36 -1.36
CA VAL A 3 17.61 -15.97 -0.77
C VAL A 3 16.51 -16.96 -1.14
N HIS A 4 15.74 -17.38 -0.14
CA HIS A 4 14.60 -18.26 -0.34
C HIS A 4 13.74 -17.77 -1.52
N PRO A 5 13.44 -18.60 -2.54
CA PRO A 5 12.74 -18.14 -3.76
C PRO A 5 11.43 -17.41 -3.49
N SER A 6 10.76 -17.71 -2.36
CA SER A 6 9.52 -17.05 -1.97
C SER A 6 9.71 -15.65 -1.38
N LEU A 7 10.88 -15.32 -0.82
CA LEU A 7 11.22 -13.98 -0.35
C LEU A 7 11.75 -13.08 -1.47
N GLN A 8 12.38 -13.67 -2.49
CA GLN A 8 13.05 -12.93 -3.55
C GLN A 8 12.10 -11.99 -4.30
N SER A 9 10.87 -12.42 -4.59
CA SER A 9 9.87 -11.59 -5.27
C SER A 9 9.53 -10.31 -4.49
N SER A 10 9.43 -10.41 -3.16
CA SER A 10 9.18 -9.25 -2.29
C SER A 10 10.40 -8.34 -2.20
N ILE A 11 11.60 -8.92 -2.18
CA ILE A 11 12.85 -8.16 -2.17
C ILE A 11 13.06 -7.41 -3.49
N ASP A 12 12.78 -8.04 -4.63
CA ASP A 12 12.86 -7.41 -5.95
C ASP A 12 11.84 -6.29 -6.09
N ALA A 13 10.60 -6.51 -5.65
CA ALA A 13 9.54 -5.50 -5.62
C ALA A 13 9.90 -4.30 -4.74
N TRP A 14 10.41 -4.55 -3.55
CA TRP A 14 10.91 -3.49 -2.66
C TRP A 14 12.09 -2.75 -3.28
N THR A 15 13.07 -3.47 -3.84
CA THR A 15 14.29 -2.87 -4.44
C THR A 15 13.94 -1.95 -5.60
N HIS A 16 13.09 -2.43 -6.52
CA HIS A 16 12.64 -1.63 -7.65
C HIS A 16 11.92 -0.35 -7.19
N SER A 17 11.01 -0.47 -6.23
CA SER A 17 10.18 0.67 -5.79
C SER A 17 11.02 1.70 -5.00
N ILE A 18 11.92 1.23 -4.13
CA ILE A 18 12.75 2.13 -3.32
C ILE A 18 13.80 2.87 -4.17
N GLU A 19 14.37 2.21 -5.19
CA GLU A 19 15.27 2.85 -6.15
C GLU A 19 14.52 3.90 -6.98
N ALA A 20 13.30 3.58 -7.45
CA ALA A 20 12.46 4.54 -8.14
C ALA A 20 12.12 5.77 -7.26
N ILE A 21 11.86 5.58 -5.97
CA ILE A 21 11.67 6.70 -5.03
C ILE A 21 12.91 7.57 -4.95
N VAL A 22 14.10 6.98 -4.80
CA VAL A 22 15.37 7.73 -4.78
C VAL A 22 15.53 8.56 -6.08
N GLU A 23 15.28 7.96 -7.24
CA GLU A 23 15.34 8.66 -8.53
C GLU A 23 14.30 9.80 -8.64
N LEU A 24 13.09 9.60 -8.10
CA LEU A 24 12.02 10.60 -8.11
C LEU A 24 12.37 11.83 -7.28
N VAL A 25 12.95 11.63 -6.09
CA VAL A 25 13.15 12.70 -5.09
C VAL A 25 14.51 13.40 -5.19
N LYS A 26 15.53 12.72 -5.72
CA LYS A 26 16.88 13.27 -5.88
C LYS A 26 16.96 14.60 -6.66
N PRO A 27 16.20 14.82 -7.75
CA PRO A 27 16.26 16.08 -8.50
C PRO A 27 15.33 17.18 -7.94
N LEU A 28 14.56 16.89 -6.89
CA LEU A 28 13.56 17.85 -6.39
C LEU A 28 14.22 19.06 -5.73
N VAL A 29 13.66 20.23 -5.99
CA VAL A 29 14.04 21.46 -5.29
C VAL A 29 13.33 21.53 -3.92
N GLU A 30 13.88 22.30 -2.99
CA GLU A 30 13.39 22.40 -1.59
C GLU A 30 11.87 22.63 -1.48
N SER A 31 11.29 23.47 -2.36
CA SER A 31 9.85 23.75 -2.33
C SER A 31 8.97 22.55 -2.66
N GLU A 32 9.45 21.62 -3.50
CA GLU A 32 8.70 20.42 -3.90
C GLU A 32 8.54 19.43 -2.73
N TRP A 33 9.48 19.43 -1.78
CA TRP A 33 9.42 18.60 -0.58
C TRP A 33 8.27 18.96 0.35
N SER A 34 7.77 20.19 0.28
CA SER A 34 6.67 20.69 1.13
C SER A 34 5.29 20.53 0.48
N VAL A 35 5.21 19.97 -0.73
CA VAL A 35 3.93 19.79 -1.43
C VAL A 35 3.10 18.71 -0.73
N ALA A 36 1.84 19.03 -0.41
CA ALA A 36 0.90 18.10 0.21
C ALA A 36 0.52 16.97 -0.74
N THR A 37 0.48 15.75 -0.21
CA THR A 37 0.03 14.55 -0.94
C THR A 37 -1.45 14.26 -0.65
N ASP A 38 -1.99 13.19 -1.24
CA ASP A 38 -3.34 12.70 -0.93
C ASP A 38 -3.43 12.09 0.49
N LEU A 39 -2.29 11.83 1.15
CA LEU A 39 -2.25 11.39 2.54
C LEU A 39 -2.51 12.58 3.48
N PRO A 40 -3.53 12.50 4.35
CA PRO A 40 -3.87 13.61 5.24
C PRO A 40 -2.70 14.05 6.11
N GLY A 41 -2.32 15.33 5.98
CA GLY A 41 -1.26 15.94 6.78
C GLY A 41 0.17 15.59 6.33
N TRP A 42 0.34 14.82 5.25
CA TRP A 42 1.66 14.40 4.77
C TRP A 42 2.02 15.08 3.45
N SER A 43 3.17 15.74 3.47
CA SER A 43 3.89 16.24 2.31
C SER A 43 4.78 15.18 1.67
N VAL A 44 5.41 15.50 0.53
CA VAL A 44 6.47 14.68 -0.08
C VAL A 44 7.54 14.30 0.95
N ARG A 45 7.97 15.26 1.78
CA ARG A 45 8.91 15.02 2.88
C ARG A 45 8.39 13.97 3.83
N ASP A 46 7.14 14.10 4.28
CA ASP A 46 6.55 13.20 5.26
C ASP A 46 6.46 11.76 4.74
N VAL A 47 6.11 11.56 3.46
CA VAL A 47 6.09 10.23 2.82
C VAL A 47 7.49 9.61 2.81
N VAL A 48 8.52 10.37 2.42
CA VAL A 48 9.91 9.89 2.43
C VAL A 48 10.38 9.62 3.87
N SER A 49 10.00 10.47 4.83
CA SER A 49 10.31 10.27 6.25
C SER A 49 9.71 8.99 6.81
N HIS A 50 8.47 8.65 6.43
CA HIS A 50 7.82 7.38 6.79
C HIS A 50 8.61 6.19 6.24
N ILE A 51 8.97 6.22 4.96
CA ILE A 51 9.76 5.15 4.33
C ILE A 51 11.08 4.96 5.08
N ILE A 52 11.86 6.03 5.28
CA ILE A 52 13.11 5.97 6.05
C ILE A 52 12.87 5.39 7.44
N GLY A 53 11.86 5.91 8.15
CA GLY A 53 11.54 5.48 9.52
C GLY A 53 11.25 3.99 9.63
N VAL A 54 10.43 3.44 8.74
CA VAL A 54 10.11 2.01 8.77
C VAL A 54 11.31 1.17 8.35
N GLU A 55 12.11 1.61 7.39
CA GLU A 55 13.33 0.91 7.00
C GLU A 55 14.38 0.92 8.13
N CYS A 56 14.53 2.00 8.89
CA CYS A 56 15.35 2.03 10.10
C CYS A 56 14.84 1.04 11.16
N GLU A 57 13.53 0.95 11.38
CA GLU A 57 12.95 -0.06 12.28
C GLU A 57 13.24 -1.50 11.80
N MET A 58 13.17 -1.76 10.49
CA MET A 58 13.53 -3.05 9.90
C MET A 58 15.03 -3.39 10.02
N LEU A 59 15.89 -2.37 10.09
CA LEU A 59 17.32 -2.51 10.41
C LEU A 59 17.56 -2.83 11.89
N GLY A 60 16.56 -2.63 12.76
CA GLY A 60 16.71 -2.72 14.21
C GLY A 60 17.28 -1.45 14.85
N ASP A 61 17.26 -0.32 14.13
CA ASP A 61 17.70 0.96 14.69
C ASP A 61 16.72 1.43 15.79
N PRO A 62 17.21 2.12 16.83
CA PRO A 62 16.34 2.65 17.87
C PRO A 62 15.38 3.70 17.30
N ARG A 63 14.14 3.69 17.79
CA ARG A 63 13.17 4.74 17.43
C ARG A 63 13.61 6.09 18.02
N PRO A 64 13.36 7.20 17.31
CA PRO A 64 13.63 8.52 17.84
C PRO A 64 12.80 8.79 19.11
N ILE A 65 13.44 9.42 20.10
CA ILE A 65 12.76 9.94 21.28
C ILE A 65 12.26 11.34 20.91
N HIS A 66 11.00 11.42 20.48
CA HIS A 66 10.41 12.66 19.98
C HIS A 66 8.96 12.82 20.45
N THR A 67 8.59 14.05 20.83
CA THR A 67 7.24 14.38 21.29
C THR A 67 6.47 15.07 20.17
N LEU A 68 5.36 14.46 19.76
CA LEU A 68 4.51 15.01 18.71
C LEU A 68 3.72 16.24 19.18
N PRO A 69 3.44 17.19 18.28
CA PRO A 69 2.42 18.21 18.49
C PRO A 69 1.07 17.60 18.89
N ARG A 70 0.29 18.33 19.70
CA ARG A 70 -0.97 17.82 20.27
C ARG A 70 -2.15 17.90 19.30
N ASP A 71 -2.03 18.68 18.24
CA ASP A 71 -3.10 19.17 17.36
C ASP A 71 -3.03 18.60 15.93
N LEU A 72 -2.36 17.47 15.73
CA LEU A 72 -2.30 16.77 14.46
C LEU A 72 -3.64 16.07 14.14
N TYR A 73 -4.48 16.69 13.31
CA TYR A 73 -5.86 16.24 13.01
C TYR A 73 -5.94 14.86 12.32
N HIS A 74 -4.87 14.46 11.62
CA HIS A 74 -4.76 13.18 10.92
C HIS A 74 -4.31 12.04 11.85
N VAL A 75 -3.77 12.35 13.03
CA VAL A 75 -3.32 11.35 14.01
C VAL A 75 -4.49 10.95 14.91
N ARG A 76 -5.22 9.91 14.50
CA ARG A 76 -6.48 9.47 15.15
C ARG A 76 -6.39 8.15 15.92
N SER A 77 -5.22 7.52 15.93
CA SER A 77 -4.99 6.24 16.60
C SER A 77 -3.57 6.18 17.15
N GLU A 78 -3.34 5.28 18.11
CA GLU A 78 -1.97 5.00 18.59
C GLU A 78 -1.07 4.46 17.48
N PHE A 79 -1.64 3.76 16.51
CA PHE A 79 -0.92 3.32 15.32
C PHE A 79 -0.43 4.53 14.48
N ALA A 80 -1.32 5.46 14.16
CA ALA A 80 -0.97 6.68 13.42
C ALA A 80 0.04 7.52 14.21
N ARG A 81 -0.16 7.65 15.53
CA ARG A 81 0.79 8.34 16.43
C ARG A 81 2.17 7.71 16.34
N ARG A 82 2.24 6.38 16.36
CA ARG A 82 3.49 5.64 16.27
C ARG A 82 4.22 5.92 14.96
N MET A 83 3.53 5.92 13.82
CA MET A 83 4.13 6.25 12.52
C MET A 83 4.58 7.71 12.45
N GLU A 84 3.76 8.62 12.96
CA GLU A 84 4.00 10.06 12.91
C GLU A 84 5.30 10.47 13.63
N VAL A 85 5.76 9.76 14.68
CA VAL A 85 7.02 10.09 15.37
C VAL A 85 8.22 10.10 14.41
N GLN A 86 8.31 9.13 13.51
CA GLN A 86 9.39 9.03 12.52
C GLN A 86 9.26 10.08 11.40
N VAL A 87 8.05 10.56 11.17
CA VAL A 87 7.73 11.58 10.18
C VAL A 87 8.07 12.96 10.72
N ASP A 88 7.50 13.33 11.86
CA ASP A 88 7.59 14.67 12.44
C ASP A 88 9.04 15.03 12.80
N VAL A 89 9.83 14.07 13.28
CA VAL A 89 11.25 14.30 13.61
C VAL A 89 12.06 14.75 12.39
N ARG A 90 11.63 14.45 11.16
CA ARG A 90 12.34 14.82 9.92
C ARG A 90 11.77 16.05 9.23
N ARG A 91 10.69 16.65 9.74
CA ARG A 91 10.07 17.84 9.12
C ARG A 91 10.99 19.05 9.05
N HIS A 92 12.02 19.11 9.89
CA HIS A 92 13.00 20.19 9.90
C HIS A 92 14.22 19.93 8.99
N HIS A 93 14.33 18.74 8.39
CA HIS A 93 15.44 18.40 7.49
C HIS A 93 15.26 19.08 6.13
N THR A 94 16.37 19.53 5.57
CA THR A 94 16.47 20.02 4.18
C THR A 94 16.32 18.89 3.17
N ALA A 95 16.03 19.23 1.91
CA ALA A 95 16.02 18.27 0.80
C ALA A 95 17.30 17.45 0.72
N LEU A 96 18.46 18.08 0.88
CA LEU A 96 19.76 17.40 0.83
C LEU A 96 19.93 16.39 1.97
N GLU A 97 19.56 16.75 3.19
CA GLU A 97 19.58 15.84 4.34
C GLU A 97 18.63 14.66 4.13
N MET A 98 17.42 14.91 3.63
CA MET A 98 16.44 13.87 3.34
C MET A 98 16.92 12.89 2.27
N VAL A 99 17.48 13.37 1.15
CA VAL A 99 18.04 12.51 0.10
C VAL A 99 19.22 11.69 0.63
N SER A 100 20.13 12.33 1.37
CA SER A 100 21.31 11.66 1.92
C SER A 100 20.93 10.55 2.91
N GLU A 101 19.96 10.81 3.79
CA GLU A 101 19.45 9.83 4.75
C GLU A 101 18.73 8.67 4.06
N LEU A 102 17.93 8.97 3.02
CA LEU A 102 17.27 7.94 2.21
C LEU A 102 18.30 7.05 1.53
N GLU A 103 19.25 7.60 0.77
CA GLU A 103 20.29 6.84 0.06
C GLU A 103 21.10 5.96 1.03
N TYR A 104 21.48 6.50 2.19
CA TYR A 104 22.18 5.74 3.23
C TYR A 104 21.34 4.57 3.76
N THR A 105 20.07 4.82 4.05
CA THR A 105 19.12 3.81 4.53
C THR A 105 18.92 2.69 3.51
N VAL A 106 18.76 3.05 2.23
CA VAL A 106 18.63 2.09 1.12
C VAL A 106 19.86 1.20 1.02
N ILE A 107 21.07 1.76 1.06
CA ILE A 107 22.31 0.97 1.02
C ILE A 107 22.34 -0.07 2.15
N ARG A 108 21.98 0.35 3.38
CA ARG A 108 21.94 -0.53 4.55
C ARG A 108 20.90 -1.63 4.41
N ARG A 109 19.67 -1.29 4.01
CA ARG A 109 18.59 -2.27 3.83
C ARG A 109 18.85 -3.24 2.69
N SER A 110 19.32 -2.77 1.55
CA SER A 110 19.70 -3.64 0.44
C SER A 110 20.80 -4.62 0.85
N ARG A 111 21.77 -4.19 1.67
CA ARG A 111 22.77 -5.11 2.25
C ARG A 111 22.15 -6.11 3.22
N GLN A 112 21.22 -5.69 4.08
CA GLN A 112 20.54 -6.59 5.01
C GLN A 112 19.74 -7.65 4.26
N LEU A 113 18.93 -7.27 3.27
CA LEU A 113 18.11 -8.19 2.47
C LEU A 113 18.95 -9.17 1.65
N ARG A 114 20.05 -8.71 1.03
CA ARG A 114 20.99 -9.60 0.30
C ARG A 114 21.65 -10.65 1.21
N ASN A 115 21.78 -10.37 2.50
CA ASN A 115 22.39 -11.26 3.48
C ASN A 115 21.34 -11.94 4.38
N GLU A 116 20.06 -11.91 3.99
CA GLU A 116 18.99 -12.57 4.76
C GLU A 116 19.17 -14.09 4.71
N THR A 117 19.31 -14.69 5.89
CA THR A 117 19.56 -16.13 6.08
C THR A 117 18.42 -16.83 6.78
N ARG A 118 17.45 -16.08 7.33
CA ARG A 118 16.27 -16.64 7.97
C ARG A 118 15.33 -17.23 6.93
N LYS A 119 14.62 -18.29 7.34
CA LYS A 119 13.59 -18.93 6.52
C LYS A 119 12.35 -18.05 6.39
N PRO A 120 11.52 -18.25 5.35
CA PRO A 120 10.31 -17.45 5.14
C PRO A 120 9.32 -17.49 6.32
N ASP A 121 9.27 -18.61 7.02
CA ASP A 121 8.41 -18.88 8.19
C ASP A 121 9.00 -18.38 9.52
N ALA A 122 10.20 -17.78 9.52
CA ALA A 122 10.79 -17.23 10.72
C ALA A 122 9.91 -16.11 11.29
N GLU A 123 9.60 -16.19 12.58
CA GLU A 123 8.81 -15.16 13.26
C GLU A 123 9.64 -13.91 13.52
N MET A 124 9.03 -12.74 13.27
CA MET A 124 9.59 -11.45 13.67
C MET A 124 8.49 -10.49 14.08
N ARG A 125 8.83 -9.53 14.94
CA ARG A 125 7.96 -8.41 15.25
C ARG A 125 7.85 -7.50 14.03
N SER A 126 6.66 -7.39 13.46
CA SER A 126 6.42 -6.49 12.32
C SER A 126 6.49 -5.02 12.75
N PRO A 127 6.75 -4.10 11.81
CA PRO A 127 6.56 -2.67 12.04
C PRO A 127 5.11 -2.29 12.35
N LEU A 128 4.14 -3.20 12.39
CA LEU A 128 2.78 -2.95 12.88
C LEU A 128 2.62 -3.30 14.37
N GLY A 129 3.68 -3.83 15.00
CA GLY A 129 3.66 -4.25 16.39
C GLY A 129 3.00 -5.61 16.61
N GLU A 130 2.95 -6.46 15.58
CA GLU A 130 2.40 -7.82 15.66
C GLU A 130 3.46 -8.85 15.25
N ASP A 131 3.44 -10.04 15.84
CA ASP A 131 4.32 -11.14 15.43
C ASP A 131 3.79 -11.77 14.14
N ARG A 132 4.66 -11.86 13.13
CA ARG A 132 4.33 -12.35 11.78
C ARG A 132 5.54 -13.09 11.20
N THR A 133 5.29 -13.88 10.16
CA THR A 133 6.38 -14.50 9.39
C THR A 133 7.18 -13.46 8.62
N LEU A 134 8.47 -13.71 8.42
CA LEU A 134 9.34 -12.85 7.62
C LEU A 134 8.77 -12.62 6.22
N GLU A 135 8.22 -13.67 5.59
CA GLU A 135 7.57 -13.58 4.28
C GLU A 135 6.43 -12.56 4.27
N PHE A 136 5.53 -12.62 5.26
CA PHE A 136 4.42 -11.69 5.37
C PHE A 136 4.92 -10.25 5.55
N VAL A 137 5.93 -10.05 6.40
CA VAL A 137 6.48 -8.72 6.66
C VAL A 137 7.13 -8.13 5.41
N LEU A 138 7.89 -8.91 4.65
CA LEU A 138 8.51 -8.43 3.41
C LEU A 138 7.48 -8.15 2.31
N GLN A 139 6.43 -8.97 2.18
CA GLN A 139 5.32 -8.70 1.26
C GLN A 139 4.64 -7.37 1.62
N GLN A 140 4.30 -7.17 2.89
CA GLN A 140 3.65 -5.95 3.36
C GLN A 140 4.54 -4.71 3.17
N ARG A 141 5.86 -4.83 3.36
CA ARG A 141 6.81 -3.74 3.09
C ARG A 141 6.92 -3.42 1.60
N ALA A 142 7.02 -4.41 0.73
CA ALA A 142 7.09 -4.18 -0.71
C ALA A 142 5.83 -3.47 -1.23
N PHE A 143 4.65 -3.87 -0.73
CA PHE A 143 3.38 -3.18 -0.98
C PHE A 143 3.43 -1.72 -0.50
N ASP A 144 3.82 -1.47 0.74
CA ASP A 144 3.81 -0.13 1.33
C ASP A 144 4.75 0.83 0.58
N VAL A 145 5.97 0.38 0.27
CA VAL A 145 6.93 1.20 -0.51
C VAL A 145 6.39 1.48 -1.91
N TRP A 146 5.81 0.50 -2.59
CA TRP A 146 5.25 0.71 -3.92
C TRP A 146 4.04 1.66 -3.90
N VAL A 147 3.13 1.54 -2.93
CA VAL A 147 1.99 2.46 -2.79
C VAL A 147 2.49 3.90 -2.55
N HIS A 148 3.49 4.08 -1.69
CA HIS A 148 4.07 5.40 -1.44
C HIS A 148 4.90 5.93 -2.60
N GLU A 149 5.51 5.07 -3.43
CA GLU A 149 6.05 5.47 -4.72
C GLU A 149 4.93 6.08 -5.59
N GLN A 150 3.75 5.44 -5.67
CA GLN A 150 2.63 5.97 -6.44
C GLN A 150 2.08 7.29 -5.85
N ASP A 151 2.05 7.43 -4.52
CA ASP A 151 1.67 8.69 -3.85
C ASP A 151 2.62 9.84 -4.26
N LEU A 152 3.93 9.58 -4.30
CA LEU A 152 4.94 10.54 -4.76
C LEU A 152 4.83 10.84 -6.25
N ARG A 153 4.59 9.81 -7.09
CA ARG A 153 4.41 9.99 -8.53
C ARG A 153 3.21 10.88 -8.86
N ARG A 154 2.08 10.68 -8.18
CA ARG A 154 0.87 11.49 -8.38
C ARG A 154 1.10 12.95 -8.05
N VAL A 155 1.60 13.24 -6.84
CA VAL A 155 1.79 14.62 -6.39
C VAL A 155 2.86 15.37 -7.22
N LEU A 156 3.85 14.66 -7.75
CA LEU A 156 4.91 15.22 -8.60
C LEU A 156 4.57 15.21 -10.10
N GLY A 157 3.42 14.66 -10.51
CA GLY A 157 3.04 14.54 -11.92
C GLY A 157 3.97 13.64 -12.75
N LYS A 158 4.56 12.59 -12.14
CA LYS A 158 5.53 11.67 -12.77
C LYS A 158 4.97 10.25 -12.91
N PRO A 159 4.06 9.98 -13.86
CA PRO A 159 3.42 8.66 -14.00
C PRO A 159 4.45 7.56 -14.31
N GLY A 160 4.17 6.33 -13.89
CA GLY A 160 4.99 5.17 -14.20
C GLY A 160 4.86 4.05 -13.17
N ASN A 161 5.45 2.89 -13.47
CA ASN A 161 5.56 1.75 -12.55
C ASN A 161 4.23 1.15 -12.07
N LEU A 162 3.16 1.34 -12.85
CA LEU A 162 1.84 0.75 -12.57
C LEU A 162 1.76 -0.75 -12.88
N ASP A 163 2.74 -1.31 -13.58
CA ASP A 163 2.93 -2.72 -13.91
C ASP A 163 4.30 -3.24 -13.43
N SER A 164 4.90 -2.58 -12.44
CA SER A 164 6.18 -3.00 -11.88
C SER A 164 6.03 -4.24 -10.97
N PRO A 165 7.13 -4.88 -10.54
CA PRO A 165 7.05 -6.02 -9.61
C PRO A 165 6.27 -5.71 -8.32
N GLY A 166 6.36 -4.47 -7.81
CA GLY A 166 5.56 -3.98 -6.67
C GLY A 166 4.07 -3.90 -6.98
N ALA A 167 3.69 -3.58 -8.22
CA ALA A 167 2.29 -3.55 -8.65
C ALA A 167 1.67 -4.96 -8.67
N TYR A 168 2.37 -5.97 -9.21
CA TYR A 168 1.90 -7.35 -9.21
C TYR A 168 1.70 -7.91 -7.79
N LEU A 169 2.66 -7.66 -6.90
CA LEU A 169 2.57 -8.04 -5.50
C LEU A 169 1.38 -7.35 -4.82
N THR A 170 1.22 -6.06 -5.07
CA THR A 170 0.12 -5.25 -4.52
C THR A 170 -1.24 -5.77 -4.98
N ARG A 171 -1.40 -6.05 -6.29
CA ARG A 171 -2.62 -6.68 -6.83
C ARG A 171 -2.97 -7.94 -6.07
N ASP A 172 -2.01 -8.84 -5.89
CA ASP A 172 -2.27 -10.13 -5.24
C ASP A 172 -2.69 -9.99 -3.78
N LEU A 173 -2.13 -9.01 -3.04
CA LEU A 173 -2.56 -8.69 -1.68
C LEU A 173 -3.96 -8.07 -1.63
N LEU A 174 -4.25 -7.10 -2.51
CA LEU A 174 -5.55 -6.43 -2.56
C LEU A 174 -6.66 -7.42 -2.95
N VAL A 175 -6.40 -8.29 -3.94
CA VAL A 175 -7.34 -9.36 -4.35
C VAL A 175 -7.62 -10.32 -3.18
N LYS A 176 -6.60 -10.71 -2.40
CA LYS A 176 -6.77 -11.56 -1.21
C LYS A 176 -7.63 -10.89 -0.12
N ALA A 177 -7.72 -9.56 -0.09
CA ALA A 177 -8.54 -8.84 0.87
C ALA A 177 -10.01 -8.71 0.44
N LEU A 178 -10.32 -8.85 -0.85
CA LEU A 178 -11.68 -8.68 -1.39
C LEU A 178 -12.74 -9.55 -0.72
N PRO A 179 -12.51 -10.84 -0.38
CA PRO A 179 -13.50 -11.63 0.36
C PRO A 179 -13.93 -11.01 1.69
N VAL A 180 -12.99 -10.43 2.43
CA VAL A 180 -13.27 -9.76 3.71
C VAL A 180 -14.03 -8.46 3.47
N VAL A 181 -13.65 -7.68 2.46
CA VAL A 181 -14.35 -6.46 2.06
C VAL A 181 -15.81 -6.76 1.71
N VAL A 182 -16.03 -7.70 0.78
CA VAL A 182 -17.35 -8.01 0.23
C VAL A 182 -18.26 -8.67 1.27
N ALA A 183 -17.85 -9.76 1.90
CA ALA A 183 -18.74 -10.49 2.81
C ALA A 183 -18.83 -9.88 4.22
N LYS A 184 -17.70 -9.44 4.79
CA LYS A 184 -17.69 -8.99 6.20
C LYS A 184 -17.98 -7.51 6.35
N ARG A 185 -17.40 -6.65 5.52
CA ARG A 185 -17.52 -5.19 5.67
C ARG A 185 -18.73 -4.62 4.93
N ALA A 186 -18.89 -4.99 3.67
CA ALA A 186 -20.00 -4.59 2.82
C ALA A 186 -21.26 -5.45 3.00
N GLN A 187 -21.14 -6.57 3.73
CA GLN A 187 -22.26 -7.45 4.10
C GLN A 187 -23.06 -7.94 2.88
N ALA A 188 -22.35 -8.32 1.80
CA ALA A 188 -22.98 -8.88 0.61
C ALA A 188 -23.88 -10.09 0.97
N PRO A 189 -25.08 -10.21 0.35
CA PRO A 189 -26.00 -11.29 0.65
C PRO A 189 -25.38 -12.69 0.44
N ALA A 190 -25.92 -13.68 1.14
CA ALA A 190 -25.63 -15.08 0.85
C ALA A 190 -25.99 -15.43 -0.60
N ASP A 191 -25.25 -16.37 -1.19
CA ASP A 191 -25.42 -16.82 -2.58
C ASP A 191 -25.25 -15.70 -3.63
N SER A 192 -24.47 -14.67 -3.29
CA SER A 192 -24.12 -13.57 -4.20
C SER A 192 -22.77 -13.77 -4.88
N ALA A 193 -22.61 -13.12 -6.04
CA ALA A 193 -21.35 -13.06 -6.76
C ALA A 193 -21.04 -11.61 -7.15
N VAL A 194 -19.88 -11.11 -6.73
CA VAL A 194 -19.37 -9.77 -7.03
C VAL A 194 -18.19 -9.90 -7.99
N VAL A 195 -18.27 -9.25 -9.14
CA VAL A 195 -17.18 -9.24 -10.14
C VAL A 195 -16.43 -7.92 -10.06
N PHE A 196 -15.11 -8.01 -10.00
CA PHE A 196 -14.19 -6.89 -10.19
C PHE A 196 -13.54 -7.06 -11.57
N ASP A 197 -13.83 -6.13 -12.48
CA ASP A 197 -13.27 -6.06 -13.83
C ASP A 197 -12.31 -4.86 -13.89
N VAL A 198 -11.03 -5.14 -13.66
CA VAL A 198 -9.99 -4.12 -13.57
C VAL A 198 -9.17 -4.10 -14.84
N SER A 199 -9.12 -2.94 -15.49
CA SER A 199 -8.43 -2.70 -16.77
C SER A 199 -7.14 -1.88 -16.60
N GLY A 200 -6.39 -1.68 -17.68
CA GLY A 200 -5.20 -0.83 -17.70
C GLY A 200 -3.88 -1.63 -17.69
N PRO A 201 -2.76 -1.04 -17.24
CA PRO A 201 -1.44 -1.67 -17.29
C PRO A 201 -1.35 -3.02 -16.56
N LEU A 202 -2.19 -3.21 -15.53
CA LEU A 202 -2.29 -4.44 -14.77
C LEU A 202 -3.73 -4.91 -14.69
N GLU A 203 -4.20 -5.57 -15.75
CA GLU A 203 -5.57 -6.06 -15.85
C GLU A 203 -5.82 -7.34 -15.04
N PHE A 204 -7.03 -7.46 -14.49
CA PHE A 204 -7.54 -8.71 -13.94
C PHE A 204 -9.06 -8.71 -13.87
N LEU A 205 -9.64 -9.90 -14.03
CA LEU A 205 -11.03 -10.19 -13.70
C LEU A 205 -11.07 -11.15 -12.51
N ARG A 206 -11.74 -10.76 -11.43
CA ARG A 206 -11.90 -11.60 -10.23
C ARG A 206 -13.34 -11.62 -9.76
N THR A 207 -13.81 -12.81 -9.41
CA THR A 207 -15.14 -13.00 -8.84
C THR A 207 -15.01 -13.36 -7.37
N VAL A 208 -15.65 -12.58 -6.52
CA VAL A 208 -15.87 -12.92 -5.10
C VAL A 208 -17.23 -13.58 -4.97
N ARG A 209 -17.27 -14.81 -4.46
CA ARG A 209 -18.51 -15.57 -4.26
C ARG A 209 -18.79 -15.73 -2.78
N VAL A 210 -19.98 -15.34 -2.34
CA VAL A 210 -20.45 -15.52 -0.96
C VAL A 210 -21.37 -16.74 -0.94
N ASN A 211 -21.04 -17.75 -0.16
CA ASN A 211 -21.85 -18.97 -0.07
C ASN A 211 -23.06 -18.79 0.88
N ALA A 212 -23.90 -19.81 0.98
CA ALA A 212 -25.08 -19.84 1.86
C ALA A 212 -24.75 -19.55 3.34
N GLU A 213 -23.54 -19.89 3.81
CA GLU A 213 -23.10 -19.61 5.18
C GLU A 213 -22.46 -18.22 5.35
N GLY A 214 -22.48 -17.36 4.33
CA GLY A 214 -21.91 -16.01 4.36
C GLY A 214 -20.38 -15.97 4.25
N ARG A 215 -19.74 -17.07 3.87
CA ARG A 215 -18.28 -17.14 3.66
C ARG A 215 -17.94 -16.78 2.22
N ALA A 216 -16.96 -15.90 2.05
CA ALA A 216 -16.48 -15.50 0.73
C ALA A 216 -15.18 -16.18 0.31
N THR A 217 -15.09 -16.51 -0.98
CA THR A 217 -13.85 -16.88 -1.68
C THR A 217 -13.67 -16.00 -2.92
N VAL A 218 -12.44 -15.90 -3.42
CA VAL A 218 -12.12 -15.16 -4.66
C VAL A 218 -11.37 -16.04 -5.63
N ASP A 219 -11.77 -16.02 -6.90
CA ASP A 219 -11.10 -16.75 -7.98
C ASP A 219 -11.20 -15.98 -9.31
N GLY A 220 -10.62 -16.55 -10.38
CA GLY A 220 -10.67 -16.01 -11.74
C GLY A 220 -11.80 -16.58 -12.61
N SER A 221 -12.76 -17.30 -12.03
CA SER A 221 -13.89 -17.86 -12.79
C SER A 221 -14.85 -16.76 -13.20
N VAL A 222 -15.34 -16.81 -14.44
CA VAL A 222 -16.37 -15.89 -14.94
C VAL A 222 -17.69 -16.21 -14.26
N SER A 223 -18.41 -15.19 -13.81
CA SER A 223 -19.80 -15.32 -13.36
C SER A 223 -20.73 -14.88 -14.50
N LEU A 224 -21.66 -15.76 -14.93
CA LEU A 224 -22.61 -15.46 -16.00
C LEU A 224 -23.82 -14.62 -15.56
N GLY A 225 -24.01 -14.47 -14.24
CA GLY A 225 -25.06 -13.65 -13.65
C GLY A 225 -24.59 -13.11 -12.30
N PRO A 226 -23.60 -12.21 -12.27
CA PRO A 226 -23.15 -11.61 -11.03
C PRO A 226 -24.25 -10.73 -10.43
N THR A 227 -24.31 -10.67 -9.11
CA THR A 227 -25.16 -9.73 -8.37
C THR A 227 -24.76 -8.29 -8.69
N VAL A 228 -23.46 -8.05 -8.79
CA VAL A 228 -22.90 -6.76 -9.19
C VAL A 228 -21.55 -6.95 -9.89
N THR A 229 -21.29 -6.11 -10.88
CA THR A 229 -19.98 -5.95 -11.52
C THR A 229 -19.49 -4.53 -11.29
N LEU A 230 -18.26 -4.40 -10.78
CA LEU A 230 -17.52 -3.15 -10.64
C LEU A 230 -16.41 -3.14 -11.70
N ALA A 231 -16.50 -2.22 -12.67
CA ALA A 231 -15.47 -2.04 -13.69
C ALA A 231 -14.77 -0.68 -13.56
N LEU A 232 -13.44 -0.69 -13.53
CA LEU A 232 -12.59 0.48 -13.29
C LEU A 232 -11.15 0.21 -13.79
N ASP A 233 -10.32 1.24 -13.90
CA ASP A 233 -8.91 1.07 -14.22
C ASP A 233 -8.07 0.73 -12.96
N TRP A 234 -6.89 0.16 -13.17
CA TRP A 234 -5.97 -0.26 -12.12
C TRP A 234 -5.55 0.86 -11.17
N ASP A 235 -5.29 2.07 -11.68
CA ASP A 235 -4.88 3.19 -10.83
C ASP A 235 -6.03 3.64 -9.93
N THR A 236 -7.25 3.74 -10.49
CA THR A 236 -8.46 4.02 -9.70
C THR A 236 -8.72 2.92 -8.65
N PHE A 237 -8.57 1.64 -9.01
CA PHE A 237 -8.74 0.53 -8.07
C PHE A 237 -7.76 0.62 -6.89
N VAL A 238 -6.47 0.85 -7.16
CA VAL A 238 -5.44 0.98 -6.12
C VAL A 238 -5.72 2.19 -5.23
N GLN A 239 -6.08 3.34 -5.80
CA GLN A 239 -6.36 4.54 -5.02
C GLN A 239 -7.55 4.32 -4.07
N LEU A 240 -8.61 3.65 -4.51
CA LEU A 240 -9.75 3.30 -3.64
C LEU A 240 -9.36 2.27 -2.58
N ALA A 241 -8.69 1.19 -2.98
CA ALA A 241 -8.29 0.11 -2.08
C ALA A 241 -7.24 0.53 -1.05
N CYS A 242 -6.46 1.57 -1.34
CA CYS A 242 -5.51 2.18 -0.42
C CYS A 242 -6.07 3.47 0.24
N GLY A 243 -7.34 3.81 0.05
CA GLY A 243 -7.97 4.97 0.69
C GLY A 243 -7.40 6.34 0.32
N ARG A 244 -6.73 6.47 -0.83
CA ARG A 244 -6.20 7.74 -1.36
C ARG A 244 -7.29 8.63 -1.96
N VAL A 245 -8.38 8.03 -2.42
CA VAL A 245 -9.51 8.75 -2.99
C VAL A 245 -10.83 8.23 -2.44
N ARG A 246 -11.82 9.12 -2.29
CA ARG A 246 -13.19 8.73 -1.93
C ARG A 246 -13.93 8.21 -3.16
N PRO A 247 -14.81 7.19 -3.04
CA PRO A 247 -15.61 6.70 -4.15
C PRO A 247 -16.33 7.81 -4.95
N ALA A 248 -16.94 8.76 -4.25
CA ALA A 248 -17.64 9.88 -4.88
C ALA A 248 -16.76 10.75 -5.80
N ALA A 249 -15.46 10.87 -5.52
CA ALA A 249 -14.54 11.67 -6.34
C ALA A 249 -14.15 10.97 -7.66
N VAL A 250 -14.38 9.67 -7.78
CA VAL A 250 -14.06 8.86 -8.97
C VAL A 250 -15.27 8.13 -9.53
N ALA A 251 -16.48 8.56 -9.18
CA ALA A 251 -17.73 7.89 -9.60
C ALA A 251 -17.82 7.70 -11.12
N GLU A 252 -17.44 8.71 -11.91
CA GLU A 252 -17.41 8.66 -13.38
C GLU A 252 -16.38 7.68 -13.96
N ARG A 253 -15.42 7.21 -13.14
CA ARG A 253 -14.40 6.22 -13.52
C ARG A 253 -14.75 4.80 -13.06
N VAL A 254 -15.85 4.63 -12.34
CA VAL A 254 -16.33 3.33 -11.85
C VAL A 254 -17.67 3.02 -12.50
N LYS A 255 -17.67 2.06 -13.42
CA LYS A 255 -18.90 1.54 -14.00
C LYS A 255 -19.46 0.45 -13.08
N VAL A 256 -20.73 0.58 -12.75
CA VAL A 256 -21.48 -0.39 -11.96
C VAL A 256 -22.55 -1.02 -12.85
N ASP A 257 -22.66 -2.34 -12.82
CA ASP A 257 -23.75 -3.11 -13.44
C ASP A 257 -24.33 -4.08 -12.41
N GLY A 258 -25.67 -4.16 -12.31
CA GLY A 258 -26.37 -4.93 -11.28
C GLY A 258 -26.79 -4.11 -10.05
N ASP A 259 -26.55 -4.64 -8.85
CA ASP A 259 -26.97 -4.04 -7.58
C ASP A 259 -26.11 -2.81 -7.19
N HIS A 260 -26.69 -1.61 -7.32
CA HIS A 260 -26.04 -0.34 -7.00
C HIS A 260 -25.89 -0.08 -5.49
N GLU A 261 -26.76 -0.61 -4.64
CA GLU A 261 -26.64 -0.43 -3.18
C GLU A 261 -25.47 -1.27 -2.67
N LEU A 262 -25.37 -2.51 -3.14
CA LEU A 262 -24.23 -3.36 -2.84
C LEU A 262 -22.92 -2.78 -3.40
N ALA A 263 -22.93 -2.24 -4.62
CA ALA A 263 -21.78 -1.55 -5.20
C ALA A 263 -21.26 -0.42 -4.29
N ALA A 264 -22.17 0.45 -3.83
CA ALA A 264 -21.83 1.56 -2.94
C ALA A 264 -21.24 1.06 -1.61
N ALA A 265 -21.88 0.07 -0.98
CA ALA A 265 -21.38 -0.54 0.26
C ALA A 265 -19.98 -1.15 0.11
N ILE A 266 -19.68 -1.78 -1.03
CA ILE A 266 -18.36 -2.32 -1.34
C ILE A 266 -17.35 -1.20 -1.51
N LEU A 267 -17.65 -0.18 -2.31
CA LEU A 267 -16.74 0.93 -2.60
C LEU A 267 -16.40 1.72 -1.33
N ASP A 268 -17.38 1.95 -0.44
CA ASP A 268 -17.17 2.63 0.85
C ASP A 268 -16.29 1.84 1.82
N GLN A 269 -16.19 0.52 1.65
CA GLN A 269 -15.42 -0.40 2.51
C GLN A 269 -14.15 -0.95 1.84
N LEU A 270 -13.85 -0.51 0.61
CA LEU A 270 -12.79 -1.07 -0.21
C LEU A 270 -11.39 -0.75 0.32
N ALA A 271 -11.23 0.34 1.05
CA ALA A 271 -9.96 0.71 1.66
C ALA A 271 -9.51 -0.34 2.69
N VAL A 272 -8.34 -0.94 2.49
CA VAL A 272 -7.76 -1.98 3.36
C VAL A 272 -6.48 -1.56 4.08
N THR A 273 -5.96 -0.37 3.76
CA THR A 273 -4.84 0.23 4.48
C THR A 273 -5.33 0.99 5.74
N PRO A 274 -4.50 1.07 6.80
CA PRO A 274 -4.82 1.83 8.01
C PRO A 274 -5.01 3.34 7.79
#